data_AF-A0A9P6XFF6-F1
#
_entry.id   AF-A0A9P6XFF6-F1
#
_cell.length_a   1.000
_cell.length_b   1.000
_cell.length_c   1.000
_cell.angle_alpha   90.00
_cell.angle_beta   90.00
_cell.angle_gamma   90.00
#
_symmetry.space_group_name_H-M   'P 1'
#
loop_
_entity.id
_entity.type
_entity.pdbx_description
1 polymer ?
#
loop_
_entity_poly.entity_id
_entity_poly.type
_entity_poly.pdbx_seq_one_letter_code
_entity_poly.pdbx_strand_id
1 'polypeptide(L)'
;MNEIEATDVRQINKREVVSPAQLISFLNITMLPSDPKNEEIYVCRSLSMNDILSIVWKHSNILNDMNAQGLSRWCGARKLELMKATIKRKHDEFNRKISTRILYVVKNQYIESIIKDVVETLPRHQESIRNLKENGHEIIGYIRKSTGEKDDSTRIRLLNQTSANLKERSLVTKVFASASCDANQPLLARDLKKNTDMLSKITADGDMQDLLAHIRGKEKIYIVVIDFAGLTTNSEDLEKILRNQSEISSLENEIW
;
A
#
# COMPACT_ATOMS: atom_id res chain seq x y z
N MET A 1 52.68 -14.61 23.72
CA MET A 1 51.76 -13.47 23.89
C MET A 1 51.26 -13.09 22.51
N ASN A 2 50.11 -13.62 22.12
CA ASN A 2 49.36 -13.17 20.94
C ASN A 2 47.91 -13.20 21.38
N GLU A 3 47.38 -12.04 21.75
CA GLU A 3 45.94 -11.83 21.90
C GLU A 3 45.35 -11.81 20.50
N ILE A 4 44.50 -12.80 20.22
CA ILE A 4 43.61 -12.80 19.06
C ILE A 4 42.38 -12.02 19.52
N GLU A 5 42.22 -10.80 19.01
CA GLU A 5 40.97 -10.05 19.12
C GLU A 5 39.85 -10.84 18.43
N ALA A 6 38.93 -11.34 19.24
CA ALA A 6 37.64 -11.83 18.80
C ALA A 6 36.75 -10.61 18.45
N THR A 7 36.87 -10.09 17.24
CA THR A 7 35.93 -9.08 16.73
C THR A 7 34.66 -9.78 16.26
N ASP A 8 33.72 -9.87 17.20
CA ASP A 8 32.26 -9.89 17.09
C ASP A 8 31.64 -10.25 15.72
N VAL A 9 31.43 -11.55 15.54
CA VAL A 9 30.51 -12.12 14.55
C VAL A 9 29.08 -11.83 15.00
N ARG A 10 28.52 -10.64 14.68
CA ARG A 10 27.08 -10.33 14.70
C ARG A 10 26.71 -8.93 14.17
N GLN A 11 27.19 -8.53 13.00
CA GLN A 11 26.42 -7.58 12.17
C GLN A 11 25.21 -8.32 11.58
N ILE A 12 24.20 -8.56 12.40
CA ILE A 12 22.85 -8.83 11.90
C ILE A 12 22.44 -7.52 11.24
N ASN A 13 22.30 -7.51 9.92
CA ASN A 13 21.72 -6.40 9.17
C ASN A 13 20.43 -5.95 9.85
N LYS A 14 20.49 -4.88 10.65
CA LYS A 14 19.32 -4.34 11.34
C LYS A 14 18.39 -3.85 10.25
N ARG A 15 17.21 -4.47 10.14
CA ARG A 15 16.21 -4.06 9.17
C ARG A 15 15.62 -2.74 9.64
N GLU A 16 15.59 -1.76 8.75
CA GLU A 16 15.09 -0.43 9.04
C GLU A 16 13.93 -0.11 8.12
N VAL A 17 13.02 0.71 8.62
CA VAL A 17 11.94 1.29 7.84
C VAL A 17 12.54 2.39 6.98
N VAL A 18 12.60 2.18 5.67
CA VAL A 18 13.34 3.02 4.71
C VAL A 18 12.45 3.81 3.75
N SER A 19 11.15 3.47 3.64
CA SER A 19 10.21 4.22 2.80
C SER A 19 9.05 4.84 3.60
N PRO A 20 8.48 5.97 3.13
CA PRO A 20 7.30 6.56 3.75
C PRO A 20 6.12 5.58 3.90
N ALA A 21 5.93 4.67 2.93
CA ALA A 21 4.86 3.66 2.98
C ALA A 21 5.10 2.62 4.10
N GLN A 22 6.35 2.16 4.25
CA GLN A 22 6.72 1.29 5.37
C GLN A 22 6.52 2.01 6.71
N LEU A 23 6.84 3.30 6.80
CA LEU A 23 6.66 4.07 8.03
C LEU A 23 5.19 4.25 8.41
N ILE A 24 4.32 4.50 7.43
CA ILE A 24 2.87 4.54 7.65
C ILE A 24 2.38 3.19 8.19
N SER A 25 2.77 2.09 7.55
CA SER A 25 2.40 0.73 7.96
C SER A 25 2.88 0.43 9.38
N PHE A 26 4.16 0.71 9.66
CA PHE A 26 4.76 0.54 10.96
C PHE A 26 3.99 1.30 12.05
N LEU A 27 3.69 2.59 11.84
CA LEU A 27 2.96 3.40 12.81
C LEU A 27 1.51 2.92 13.00
N ASN A 28 0.81 2.55 11.93
CA ASN A 28 -0.56 2.05 12.03
C ASN A 28 -0.65 0.68 12.71
N ILE A 29 0.38 -0.17 12.62
CA ILE A 29 0.42 -1.46 13.34
C ILE A 29 0.82 -1.25 14.80
N THR A 30 1.81 -0.38 15.05
CA THR A 30 2.43 -0.25 16.38
C THR A 30 1.71 0.72 17.32
N MET A 31 0.86 1.61 16.82
CA MET A 31 0.24 2.68 17.59
C MET A 31 -1.25 2.83 17.25
N LEU A 32 -2.09 2.11 17.99
CA LEU A 32 -3.53 2.07 17.72
C LEU A 32 -4.29 3.12 18.55
N PRO A 33 -5.29 3.80 17.96
CA PRO A 33 -6.11 4.80 18.65
C PRO A 33 -7.20 4.17 19.55
N SER A 34 -7.42 2.86 19.46
CA SER A 34 -8.50 2.14 20.16
C SER A 34 -8.01 0.78 20.61
N ASP A 35 -8.70 0.21 21.60
CA ASP A 35 -8.28 -1.05 22.25
C ASP A 35 -8.35 -2.22 21.27
N PRO A 36 -7.22 -2.89 20.97
CA PRO A 36 -7.21 -4.08 20.11
C PRO A 36 -7.71 -5.35 20.83
N LYS A 37 -8.05 -5.28 22.13
CA LYS A 37 -8.37 -6.45 22.97
C LYS A 37 -7.28 -7.51 22.97
N ASN A 38 -6.03 -7.06 22.92
CA ASN A 38 -4.85 -7.91 22.88
C ASN A 38 -3.77 -7.34 23.80
N GLU A 39 -3.94 -7.57 25.11
CA GLU A 39 -3.00 -7.11 26.15
C GLU A 39 -1.68 -7.88 26.13
N GLU A 40 -1.59 -9.01 25.43
CA GLU A 40 -0.35 -9.75 25.22
C GLU A 40 0.62 -8.91 24.39
N ILE A 41 0.14 -8.30 23.31
CA ILE A 41 0.95 -7.54 22.36
C ILE A 41 0.97 -6.05 22.66
N TYR A 42 -0.15 -5.48 23.11
CA TYR A 42 -0.31 -4.03 23.26
C TYR A 42 -0.38 -3.59 24.72
N VAL A 43 0.09 -2.36 24.97
CA VAL A 43 -0.03 -1.67 26.27
C VAL A 43 -0.55 -0.25 26.05
N CYS A 44 -1.53 0.16 26.85
CA CYS A 44 -2.07 1.52 26.81
C CYS A 44 -1.08 2.52 27.40
N ARG A 45 -0.71 3.54 26.63
CA ARG A 45 0.25 4.60 27.00
C ARG A 45 -0.23 5.97 26.57
N SER A 46 0.22 7.00 27.29
CA SER A 46 -0.06 8.41 26.97
C SER A 46 1.19 9.06 26.36
N LEU A 47 1.26 9.09 25.03
CA LEU A 47 2.45 9.53 24.28
C LEU A 47 2.30 10.93 23.71
N SER A 48 3.32 11.77 23.86
CA SER A 48 3.49 13.01 23.11
C SER A 48 4.00 12.75 21.69
N MET A 49 3.96 13.76 20.82
CA MET A 49 4.58 13.65 19.50
C MET A 49 6.10 13.49 19.58
N ASN A 50 6.75 14.00 20.63
CA ASN A 50 8.18 13.75 20.86
C ASN A 50 8.43 12.28 21.19
N ASP A 51 7.60 11.67 22.03
CA ASP A 51 7.73 10.25 22.38
C ASP A 51 7.58 9.36 21.13
N ILE A 52 6.59 9.66 20.29
CA ILE A 52 6.35 8.96 19.03
C ILE A 52 7.56 9.11 18.09
N LEU A 53 8.07 10.34 17.94
CA LEU A 53 9.23 10.63 17.11
C LEU A 53 10.48 9.88 17.60
N SER A 54 10.71 9.82 18.91
CA SER A 54 11.81 9.05 19.50
C SER A 54 11.67 7.54 19.24
N ILE A 55 10.44 7.01 19.16
CA ILE A 55 10.24 5.61 18.75
C ILE A 55 10.57 5.44 17.26
N VAL A 56 10.12 6.35 16.40
CA VAL A 56 10.41 6.30 14.96
C VAL A 56 11.91 6.32 14.67
N TRP A 57 12.67 7.22 15.31
CA TRP A 57 14.12 7.34 15.11
C TRP A 57 14.93 6.10 15.51
N LYS A 58 14.39 5.21 16.36
CA LYS A 58 15.06 3.94 16.70
C LYS A 58 15.05 2.94 15.56
N HIS A 59 14.14 3.10 14.60
CA HIS A 59 13.80 2.11 13.59
C HIS A 59 13.75 2.67 12.17
N SER A 60 13.96 3.97 11.98
CA SER A 60 13.89 4.65 10.68
C SER A 60 14.74 5.91 10.67
N ASN A 61 15.39 6.17 9.53
CA ASN A 61 16.11 7.41 9.25
C ASN A 61 15.28 8.43 8.45
N ILE A 62 14.07 8.07 8.01
CA ILE A 62 13.24 8.87 7.09
C ILE A 62 12.94 10.28 7.65
N LEU A 63 12.85 10.40 8.96
CA LEU A 63 12.41 11.62 9.66
C LEU A 63 13.50 12.21 10.57
N ASN A 64 14.79 11.93 10.34
CA ASN A 64 15.88 12.35 11.23
C ASN A 64 15.90 13.86 11.54
N ASP A 65 15.57 14.69 10.55
CA ASP A 65 15.56 16.16 10.72
C ASP A 65 14.19 16.72 11.14
N MET A 66 13.21 15.84 11.36
CA MET A 66 11.84 16.24 11.65
C MET A 66 11.65 16.48 13.15
N ASN A 67 11.06 17.62 13.51
CA ASN A 67 10.62 17.86 14.89
C ASN A 67 9.18 17.35 15.12
N ALA A 68 8.72 17.34 16.38
CA ALA A 68 7.38 16.89 16.75
C ALA A 68 6.23 17.62 16.03
N GLN A 69 6.38 18.91 15.72
CA GLN A 69 5.37 19.66 14.98
C GLN A 69 5.31 19.21 13.52
N GLY A 70 6.48 19.01 12.91
CA GLY A 70 6.62 18.42 11.58
C GLY A 70 5.98 17.04 11.51
N LEU A 71 6.25 16.18 12.50
CA LEU A 71 5.66 14.84 12.57
C LEU A 71 4.13 14.92 12.69
N SER A 72 3.59 15.79 13.54
CA SER A 72 2.14 15.97 13.68
C SER A 72 1.48 16.35 12.35
N ARG A 73 2.09 17.30 11.62
CA ARG A 73 1.61 17.72 10.29
C ARG A 73 1.72 16.58 9.27
N TRP A 74 2.84 15.85 9.28
CA TRP A 74 3.07 14.72 8.38
C TRP A 74 2.05 13.60 8.60
N CYS A 75 1.80 13.24 9.86
CA CYS A 75 0.79 12.26 10.25
C CYS A 75 -0.62 12.72 9.85
N GLY A 76 -0.95 14.00 10.09
CA GLY A 76 -2.23 14.59 9.72
C GLY A 76 -2.48 14.59 8.21
N ALA A 77 -1.49 15.02 7.42
CA ALA A 77 -1.58 15.04 5.96
C ALA A 77 -1.80 13.65 5.34
N ARG A 78 -1.26 12.61 5.99
CA ARG A 78 -1.40 11.20 5.59
C ARG A 78 -2.53 10.46 6.30
N LYS A 79 -3.31 11.16 7.13
CA LYS A 79 -4.47 10.63 7.86
C LYS A 79 -4.15 9.36 8.68
N LEU A 80 -2.99 9.31 9.33
CA LEU A 80 -2.60 8.16 10.17
C LEU A 80 -3.62 7.92 11.29
N GLU A 81 -3.86 6.65 11.62
CA GLU A 81 -4.89 6.23 12.58
C GLU A 81 -4.63 6.78 13.98
N LEU A 82 -3.37 6.89 14.40
CA LEU A 82 -2.98 7.50 15.67
C LEU A 82 -3.50 8.95 15.84
N MET A 83 -3.83 9.64 14.74
CA MET A 83 -4.37 11.00 14.81
C MET A 83 -5.81 11.04 15.33
N LYS A 84 -6.54 9.91 15.26
CA LYS A 84 -7.90 9.74 15.79
C LYS A 84 -7.94 9.50 17.31
N ALA A 85 -6.77 9.23 17.92
CA ALA A 85 -6.67 8.92 19.34
C ALA A 85 -7.11 10.09 20.24
N THR A 86 -7.69 9.76 21.39
CA THR A 86 -8.08 10.73 22.43
C THR A 86 -6.87 11.52 22.90
N ILE A 87 -7.04 12.84 23.00
CA ILE A 87 -5.99 13.77 23.44
C ILE A 87 -6.16 14.09 24.92
N LYS A 88 -5.06 14.01 25.67
CA LYS A 88 -4.94 14.48 27.06
C LYS A 88 -3.89 15.59 27.16
N ARG A 89 -4.18 16.62 27.96
CA ARG A 89 -3.25 17.70 28.29
C ARG A 89 -2.66 17.42 29.67
N LYS A 90 -1.33 17.46 29.78
CA LYS A 90 -0.60 17.29 31.05
C LYS A 90 0.56 18.27 31.14
N HIS A 91 1.10 18.48 32.33
CA HIS A 91 2.36 19.20 32.49
C HIS A 91 3.53 18.23 32.33
N ASP A 92 4.59 18.66 31.65
CA ASP A 92 5.87 17.93 31.63
C ASP A 92 6.67 18.20 32.91
N GLU A 93 7.86 17.60 33.00
CA GLU A 93 8.80 17.76 34.12
C GLU A 93 9.28 19.21 34.32
N PHE A 94 9.16 20.05 33.29
CA PHE A 94 9.50 21.48 33.32
C PHE A 94 8.26 22.36 33.53
N ASN A 95 7.15 21.78 33.98
CA ASN A 95 5.85 22.43 34.18
C ASN A 95 5.25 23.07 32.91
N ARG A 96 5.70 22.66 31.72
CA ARG A 96 5.14 23.12 30.45
C ARG A 96 3.94 22.28 30.09
N LYS A 97 2.90 22.93 29.55
CA LYS A 97 1.68 22.24 29.12
C LYS A 97 1.94 21.50 27.81
N ILE A 98 1.90 20.18 27.85
CA ILE A 98 2.07 19.31 26.69
C ILE A 98 0.78 18.55 26.35
N SER A 99 0.62 18.25 25.06
CA SER A 99 -0.48 17.44 24.54
C SER A 99 0.02 16.02 24.28
N THR A 100 -0.73 15.03 24.76
CA THR A 100 -0.45 13.60 24.57
C THR A 100 -1.66 12.88 24.01
N ARG A 101 -1.43 11.73 23.40
CA ARG A 101 -2.44 10.83 22.82
C ARG A 101 -2.45 9.53 23.62
N ILE A 102 -3.65 9.07 23.95
CA ILE A 102 -3.83 7.74 24.54
C ILE A 102 -3.79 6.72 23.40
N LEU A 103 -2.76 5.89 23.39
CA LEU A 103 -2.48 4.92 22.32
C LEU A 103 -2.26 3.54 22.92
N TYR A 104 -2.70 2.51 22.19
CA TYR A 104 -2.31 1.13 22.45
C TYR A 104 -1.05 0.87 21.64
N VAL A 105 0.06 0.71 22.34
CA VAL A 105 1.40 0.64 21.76
C VAL A 105 1.92 -0.78 21.86
N VAL A 106 2.51 -1.30 20.80
CA VAL A 106 3.11 -2.64 20.80
C VAL A 106 4.27 -2.71 21.81
N LYS A 107 4.35 -3.81 22.56
CA LYS A 107 5.48 -4.10 23.46
C LYS A 107 6.77 -4.30 22.67
N ASN A 108 7.89 -3.81 23.23
CA ASN A 108 9.20 -3.80 22.56
C ASN A 108 9.61 -5.15 21.96
N GLN A 109 9.28 -6.27 22.61
CA GLN A 109 9.61 -7.63 22.16
C GLN A 109 9.02 -8.02 20.79
N TYR A 110 7.96 -7.35 20.32
CA TYR A 110 7.33 -7.61 19.02
C TYR A 110 7.70 -6.58 17.94
N ILE A 111 8.49 -5.54 18.29
CA ILE A 111 8.81 -4.47 17.34
C ILE A 111 9.69 -5.00 16.20
N GLU A 112 10.68 -5.84 16.49
CA GLU A 112 11.57 -6.40 15.46
C GLU A 112 10.83 -7.29 14.46
N SER A 113 9.88 -8.12 14.94
CA SER A 113 9.07 -8.95 14.05
C SER A 113 8.16 -8.10 13.16
N ILE A 114 7.56 -7.04 13.71
CA ILE A 114 6.74 -6.11 12.92
C ILE A 114 7.57 -5.39 11.86
N ILE A 115 8.77 -4.92 12.20
CA ILE A 115 9.66 -4.28 11.22
C ILE A 115 10.03 -5.26 10.12
N LYS A 116 10.37 -6.51 10.48
CA LYS A 116 10.62 -7.56 9.51
C LYS A 116 9.45 -7.73 8.55
N ASP A 117 8.23 -7.85 9.06
CA ASP A 117 7.06 -8.03 8.22
C ASP A 117 6.81 -6.82 7.32
N VAL A 118 6.86 -5.60 7.87
CA VAL A 118 6.69 -4.35 7.09
C VAL A 118 7.72 -4.21 5.97
N VAL A 119 8.99 -4.54 6.24
CA VAL A 119 10.08 -4.43 5.26
C VAL A 119 9.99 -5.53 4.20
N GLU A 120 9.59 -6.74 4.60
CA GLU A 120 9.53 -7.89 3.70
C GLU A 120 8.23 -8.02 2.91
N THR A 121 7.13 -7.32 3.26
CA THR A 121 5.85 -7.40 2.55
C THR A 121 5.99 -7.22 1.04
N LEU A 122 6.62 -6.12 0.61
CA LEU A 122 6.76 -5.83 -0.82
C LEU A 122 7.71 -6.81 -1.53
N PRO A 123 8.92 -7.10 -1.01
CA PRO A 123 9.79 -8.13 -1.58
C PRO A 123 9.13 -9.50 -1.71
N ARG A 124 8.44 -9.98 -0.67
CA ARG A 124 7.74 -11.28 -0.70
C ARG A 124 6.63 -11.29 -1.77
N HIS A 125 5.87 -10.21 -1.89
CA HIS A 125 4.87 -10.08 -2.95
C HIS A 125 5.51 -10.11 -4.34
N GLN A 126 6.55 -9.32 -4.57
CA GLN A 126 7.29 -9.30 -5.84
C GLN A 126 7.91 -10.66 -6.18
N GLU A 127 8.40 -11.41 -5.19
CA GLU A 127 8.92 -12.77 -5.37
C GLU A 127 7.80 -13.73 -5.81
N SER A 128 6.62 -13.67 -5.17
CA SER A 128 5.44 -14.41 -5.62
C SER A 128 5.09 -14.14 -7.09
N ILE A 129 5.07 -12.85 -7.48
CA ILE A 129 4.84 -12.46 -8.87
C ILE A 129 5.93 -13.00 -9.83
N ARG A 130 7.20 -12.98 -9.43
CA ARG A 130 8.29 -13.57 -10.24
C ARG A 130 8.09 -15.07 -10.42
N ASN A 131 7.73 -15.79 -9.36
CA ASN A 131 7.42 -17.22 -9.44
C ASN A 131 6.25 -17.50 -10.40
N LEU A 132 5.20 -16.64 -10.40
CA LEU A 132 4.11 -16.77 -11.37
C LEU A 132 4.61 -16.61 -12.82
N LYS A 133 5.49 -15.63 -13.08
CA LYS A 133 6.10 -15.43 -14.41
C LYS A 133 6.97 -16.62 -14.84
N GLU A 134 7.76 -17.17 -13.93
CA GLU A 134 8.57 -18.36 -14.18
C GLU A 134 7.70 -19.59 -14.52
N ASN A 135 6.50 -19.67 -13.92
CA ASN A 135 5.48 -20.67 -14.26
C ASN A 135 4.71 -20.38 -15.57
N GLY A 136 5.13 -19.37 -16.32
CA GLY A 136 4.60 -19.00 -17.63
C GLY A 136 3.38 -18.07 -17.59
N HIS A 137 3.07 -17.44 -16.45
CA HIS A 137 1.99 -16.46 -16.39
C HIS A 137 2.44 -15.10 -16.93
N GLU A 138 1.60 -14.50 -17.76
CA GLU A 138 1.71 -13.09 -18.11
C GLU A 138 0.93 -12.26 -17.08
N ILE A 139 1.64 -11.34 -16.44
CA ILE A 139 1.09 -10.49 -15.37
C ILE A 139 0.72 -9.14 -15.95
N ILE A 140 -0.56 -8.82 -16.00
CA ILE A 140 -1.08 -7.57 -16.56
C ILE A 140 -1.88 -6.80 -15.51
N GLY A 141 -1.85 -5.48 -15.59
CA GLY A 141 -2.61 -4.58 -14.72
C GLY A 141 -3.87 -4.08 -15.39
N TYR A 142 -4.93 -3.88 -14.62
CA TYR A 142 -6.09 -3.11 -15.04
C TYR A 142 -6.43 -2.02 -14.02
N ILE A 143 -6.68 -0.81 -14.53
CA ILE A 143 -7.03 0.36 -13.70
C ILE A 143 -8.29 1.02 -14.24
N ARG A 144 -9.08 1.61 -13.34
CA ARG A 144 -10.23 2.43 -13.76
C ARG A 144 -10.49 3.61 -12.85
N LYS A 145 -11.26 4.56 -13.35
CA LYS A 145 -11.95 5.56 -12.53
C LYS A 145 -13.43 5.60 -12.86
N SER A 146 -14.24 5.76 -11.80
CA SER A 146 -15.68 5.94 -11.93
C SER A 146 -16.00 7.18 -12.75
N THR A 147 -17.19 7.26 -13.35
CA THR A 147 -17.76 8.54 -13.74
C THR A 147 -17.95 9.40 -12.47
N GLY A 148 -17.82 10.73 -12.57
CA GLY A 148 -18.01 11.61 -11.41
C GLY A 148 -17.34 12.97 -11.57
N GLU A 149 -17.63 13.86 -10.63
CA GLU A 149 -17.33 15.31 -10.66
C GLU A 149 -15.84 15.69 -10.72
N LYS A 150 -14.92 14.72 -10.55
CA LYS A 150 -13.49 14.99 -10.68
C LYS A 150 -13.18 15.42 -12.10
N ASP A 151 -12.39 16.47 -12.23
CA ASP A 151 -11.90 16.96 -13.51
C ASP A 151 -10.94 15.94 -14.16
N ASP A 152 -10.77 16.08 -15.48
CA ASP A 152 -9.98 15.16 -16.28
C ASP A 152 -8.50 15.15 -15.89
N SER A 153 -7.93 16.29 -15.48
CA SER A 153 -6.52 16.37 -15.08
C SER A 153 -6.26 15.57 -13.80
N THR A 154 -7.16 15.66 -12.82
CA THR A 154 -7.10 14.85 -11.60
C THR A 154 -7.22 13.36 -11.91
N ARG A 155 -8.13 12.99 -12.81
CA ARG A 155 -8.36 11.59 -13.22
C ARG A 155 -7.13 11.00 -13.91
N ILE A 156 -6.55 11.71 -14.87
CA ILE A 156 -5.33 11.32 -15.58
C ILE A 156 -4.18 11.15 -14.58
N ARG A 157 -3.96 12.14 -13.69
CA ARG A 157 -2.90 12.06 -12.67
C ARG A 157 -3.03 10.82 -11.80
N LEU A 158 -4.23 10.50 -11.32
CA LEU A 158 -4.48 9.34 -10.46
C LEU A 158 -4.30 8.01 -11.21
N LEU A 159 -4.73 7.93 -12.48
CA LEU A 159 -4.53 6.73 -13.31
C LEU A 159 -3.04 6.50 -13.60
N ASN A 160 -2.30 7.56 -13.94
CA ASN A 160 -0.85 7.47 -14.16
C ASN A 160 -0.10 7.05 -12.90
N GLN A 161 -0.46 7.62 -11.74
CA GLN A 161 0.11 7.21 -10.47
C GLN A 161 -0.17 5.72 -10.18
N THR A 162 -1.38 5.25 -10.46
CA THR A 162 -1.73 3.84 -10.26
C THR A 162 -0.97 2.93 -11.23
N SER A 163 -0.87 3.32 -12.51
CA SER A 163 -0.11 2.58 -13.53
C SER A 163 1.36 2.43 -13.13
N ALA A 164 1.99 3.52 -12.66
CA ALA A 164 3.37 3.49 -12.17
C ALA A 164 3.51 2.52 -10.98
N ASN A 165 2.60 2.58 -10.02
CA ASN A 165 2.64 1.71 -8.85
C ASN A 165 2.45 0.22 -9.22
N LEU A 166 1.53 -0.12 -10.13
CA LEU A 166 1.34 -1.51 -10.57
C LEU A 166 2.62 -2.05 -11.25
N LYS A 167 3.31 -1.21 -12.03
CA LYS A 167 4.59 -1.59 -12.66
C LYS A 167 5.70 -1.78 -11.64
N GLU A 168 5.80 -0.90 -10.66
CA GLU A 168 6.84 -0.96 -9.63
C GLU A 168 6.59 -2.08 -8.62
N ARG A 169 5.35 -2.22 -8.11
CA ARG A 169 5.02 -3.11 -7.00
C ARG A 169 4.62 -4.50 -7.46
N SER A 170 3.77 -4.58 -8.47
CA SER A 170 3.21 -5.83 -8.98
C SER A 170 3.89 -6.32 -10.26
N LEU A 171 4.97 -5.66 -10.69
CA LEU A 171 5.81 -6.05 -11.84
C LEU A 171 4.99 -6.31 -13.12
N VAL A 172 3.86 -5.64 -13.30
CA VAL A 172 3.00 -5.88 -14.47
C VAL A 172 3.73 -5.51 -15.76
N THR A 173 3.55 -6.29 -16.82
CA THR A 173 4.18 -6.03 -18.13
C THR A 173 3.38 -5.03 -18.95
N LYS A 174 2.06 -5.04 -18.81
CA LYS A 174 1.12 -4.13 -19.46
C LYS A 174 0.09 -3.61 -18.47
N VAL A 175 -0.40 -2.40 -18.69
CA VAL A 175 -1.48 -1.78 -17.90
C VAL A 175 -2.57 -1.31 -18.84
N PHE A 176 -3.80 -1.81 -18.67
CA PHE A 176 -4.97 -1.34 -19.39
C PHE A 176 -5.81 -0.42 -18.51
N ALA A 177 -6.47 0.57 -19.11
CA ALA A 177 -7.14 1.62 -18.34
C ALA A 177 -8.51 2.01 -18.91
N SER A 178 -9.54 1.99 -18.06
CA SER A 178 -10.80 2.68 -18.35
C SER A 178 -10.80 4.05 -17.66
N ALA A 179 -10.66 5.11 -18.44
CA ALA A 179 -10.58 6.47 -17.91
C ALA A 179 -11.84 6.86 -17.12
N SER A 180 -13.02 6.52 -17.65
CA SER A 180 -14.31 6.86 -17.06
C SER A 180 -15.31 5.76 -17.34
N CYS A 181 -15.65 4.94 -16.33
CA CYS A 181 -16.64 3.87 -16.45
C CYS A 181 -17.33 3.60 -15.11
N ASP A 182 -18.60 3.18 -15.15
CA ASP A 182 -19.31 2.85 -13.92
C ASP A 182 -18.84 1.51 -13.37
N ALA A 183 -18.76 1.43 -12.04
CA ALA A 183 -18.23 0.25 -11.36
C ALA A 183 -19.06 -1.01 -11.65
N ASN A 184 -20.37 -0.85 -11.82
CA ASN A 184 -21.32 -1.91 -12.11
C ASN A 184 -21.54 -2.14 -13.62
N GLN A 185 -20.92 -1.33 -14.49
CA GLN A 185 -21.03 -1.48 -15.93
C GLN A 185 -20.42 -2.82 -16.36
N PRO A 186 -21.14 -3.63 -17.16
CA PRO A 186 -20.63 -4.90 -17.67
C PRO A 186 -19.27 -4.74 -18.34
N LEU A 187 -18.30 -5.56 -17.99
CA LEU A 187 -16.90 -5.43 -18.42
C LEU A 187 -16.78 -5.52 -19.95
N LEU A 188 -17.53 -6.40 -20.60
CA LEU A 188 -17.56 -6.54 -22.07
C LEU A 188 -18.09 -5.29 -22.78
N ALA A 189 -18.90 -4.48 -22.10
CA ALA A 189 -19.50 -3.27 -22.65
C ALA A 189 -18.72 -1.99 -22.33
N ARG A 190 -17.61 -2.07 -21.58
CA ARG A 190 -16.80 -0.90 -21.23
C ARG A 190 -15.97 -0.45 -22.42
N ASP A 191 -15.77 0.87 -22.55
CA ASP A 191 -14.91 1.47 -23.58
C ASP A 191 -15.26 1.09 -25.03
N LEU A 192 -16.48 0.62 -25.30
CA LEU A 192 -16.97 0.39 -26.68
C LEU A 192 -16.87 1.66 -27.54
N LYS A 193 -17.09 2.83 -26.92
CA LYS A 193 -16.76 4.13 -27.50
C LYS A 193 -15.42 4.58 -26.94
N LYS A 194 -14.37 4.48 -27.76
CA LYS A 194 -13.01 4.87 -27.35
C LYS A 194 -12.94 6.34 -26.94
N ASN A 195 -12.42 6.60 -25.75
CA ASN A 195 -12.10 7.95 -25.27
C ASN A 195 -10.62 8.24 -25.58
N THR A 196 -10.33 8.45 -26.87
CA THR A 196 -8.95 8.54 -27.38
C THR A 196 -8.17 9.72 -26.81
N ASP A 197 -8.81 10.87 -26.59
CA ASP A 197 -8.15 12.04 -26.01
C ASP A 197 -7.65 11.77 -24.58
N MET A 198 -8.51 11.22 -23.71
CA MET A 198 -8.09 10.89 -22.34
C MET A 198 -7.08 9.75 -22.31
N LEU A 199 -7.32 8.69 -23.10
CA LEU A 199 -6.44 7.52 -23.11
C LEU A 199 -5.02 7.89 -23.57
N SER A 200 -4.89 8.82 -24.53
CA SER A 200 -3.58 9.30 -25.00
C SER A 200 -2.72 9.98 -23.91
N LYS A 201 -3.37 10.49 -22.85
CA LYS A 201 -2.72 11.16 -21.71
C LYS A 201 -2.46 10.20 -20.54
N ILE A 202 -2.96 8.98 -20.62
CA ILE A 202 -2.80 7.94 -19.61
C ILE A 202 -1.66 7.01 -20.04
N THR A 203 -0.75 6.70 -19.13
CA THR A 203 0.32 5.72 -19.32
C THR A 203 -0.27 4.30 -19.24
N ALA A 204 -0.98 3.89 -20.28
CA ALA A 204 -1.61 2.58 -20.43
C ALA A 204 -1.36 2.02 -21.85
N ASP A 205 -1.42 0.71 -21.95
CA ASP A 205 -1.24 -0.09 -23.17
C ASP A 205 -2.55 -0.24 -23.96
N GLY A 206 -3.67 0.29 -23.44
CA GLY A 206 -4.98 0.27 -24.07
C GLY A 206 -6.12 0.44 -23.07
N ASP A 207 -7.35 0.36 -23.58
CA ASP A 207 -8.58 0.37 -22.78
C ASP A 207 -9.06 -1.06 -22.43
N MET A 208 -10.28 -1.20 -21.88
CA MET A 208 -10.84 -2.53 -21.59
C MET A 208 -11.03 -3.38 -22.86
N GLN A 209 -11.37 -2.79 -24.00
CA GLN A 209 -11.54 -3.56 -25.24
C GLN A 209 -10.18 -4.08 -25.74
N ASP A 210 -9.13 -3.27 -25.58
CA ASP A 210 -7.76 -3.70 -25.89
C ASP A 210 -7.29 -4.81 -24.93
N LEU A 211 -7.67 -4.76 -23.64
CA LEU A 211 -7.43 -5.84 -22.67
C LEU A 211 -8.12 -7.13 -23.09
N LEU A 212 -9.42 -7.06 -23.39
CA LEU A 212 -10.23 -8.21 -23.80
C LEU A 212 -9.70 -8.83 -25.10
N ALA A 213 -9.16 -8.02 -26.01
CA ALA A 213 -8.51 -8.51 -27.21
C ALA A 213 -7.15 -9.17 -26.89
N HIS A 214 -6.37 -8.59 -25.98
CA HIS A 214 -5.04 -9.09 -25.59
C HIS A 214 -5.08 -10.44 -24.87
N ILE A 215 -6.12 -10.72 -24.09
CA ILE A 215 -6.25 -11.97 -23.33
C ILE A 215 -6.82 -13.13 -24.15
N ARG A 216 -7.48 -12.87 -25.29
CA ARG A 216 -8.04 -13.93 -26.15
C ARG A 216 -6.94 -14.86 -26.63
N GLY A 217 -7.13 -16.17 -26.40
CA GLY A 217 -6.20 -17.20 -26.87
C GLY A 217 -4.90 -17.30 -26.06
N LYS A 218 -4.86 -16.75 -24.83
CA LYS A 218 -3.72 -16.87 -23.91
C LYS A 218 -4.04 -17.73 -22.71
N GLU A 219 -3.27 -18.77 -22.44
CA GLU A 219 -3.67 -19.76 -21.43
C GLU A 219 -3.36 -19.36 -19.98
N LYS A 220 -2.46 -18.40 -19.74
CA LYS A 220 -1.96 -18.06 -18.39
C LYS A 220 -1.91 -16.56 -18.15
N ILE A 221 -3.07 -15.93 -18.08
CA ILE A 221 -3.16 -14.51 -17.70
C ILE A 221 -3.43 -14.37 -16.21
N TYR A 222 -2.66 -13.48 -15.57
CA TYR A 222 -2.88 -13.02 -14.21
C TYR A 222 -3.19 -11.53 -14.24
N ILE A 223 -4.38 -11.14 -13.79
CA ILE A 223 -4.80 -9.73 -13.79
C ILE A 223 -4.66 -9.16 -12.38
N VAL A 224 -3.86 -8.11 -12.26
CA VAL A 224 -3.67 -7.34 -11.03
C VAL A 224 -4.56 -6.11 -11.07
N VAL A 225 -5.36 -5.92 -10.02
CA VAL A 225 -6.19 -4.74 -9.80
C VAL A 225 -5.97 -4.19 -8.41
N ILE A 226 -6.26 -2.89 -8.21
CA ILE A 226 -6.10 -2.25 -6.88
C ILE A 226 -7.00 -2.91 -5.85
N ASP A 227 -8.26 -3.09 -6.19
CA ASP A 227 -9.30 -3.63 -5.33
C ASP A 227 -10.40 -4.22 -6.22
N PHE A 228 -11.32 -4.97 -5.59
CA PHE A 228 -12.43 -5.58 -6.30
C PHE A 228 -13.23 -4.54 -7.08
N ALA A 229 -13.53 -3.41 -6.42
CA ALA A 229 -14.22 -2.31 -7.06
C ALA A 229 -13.42 -1.78 -8.27
N GLY A 230 -12.09 -1.70 -8.19
CA GLY A 230 -11.18 -1.31 -9.26
C GLY A 230 -11.29 -2.17 -10.51
N LEU A 231 -11.75 -3.42 -10.38
CA LEU A 231 -12.21 -4.21 -11.51
C LEU A 231 -13.69 -3.96 -11.78
N THR A 232 -14.59 -4.37 -10.88
CA THR A 232 -16.04 -4.26 -11.03
C THR A 232 -16.74 -4.41 -9.67
N THR A 233 -17.90 -3.79 -9.51
CA THR A 233 -18.82 -4.08 -8.39
C THR A 233 -19.92 -5.06 -8.79
N ASN A 234 -19.96 -5.48 -10.04
CA ASN A 234 -20.91 -6.46 -10.57
C ASN A 234 -20.27 -7.85 -10.54
N SER A 235 -20.49 -8.59 -9.45
CA SER A 235 -19.96 -9.93 -9.25
C SER A 235 -20.54 -10.96 -10.23
N GLU A 236 -21.81 -10.83 -10.61
CA GLU A 236 -22.46 -11.74 -11.56
C GLU A 236 -21.85 -11.63 -12.97
N ASP A 237 -21.55 -10.40 -13.41
CA ASP A 237 -20.87 -10.16 -14.69
C ASP A 237 -19.43 -10.69 -14.67
N LEU A 238 -18.72 -10.51 -13.55
CA LEU A 238 -17.38 -11.06 -13.37
C LEU A 238 -17.37 -12.58 -13.46
N GLU A 239 -18.29 -13.23 -12.76
CA GLU A 239 -18.39 -14.70 -12.77
C GLU A 239 -18.68 -15.23 -14.18
N LYS A 240 -19.57 -14.57 -14.93
CA LYS A 240 -19.85 -14.92 -16.32
C LYS A 240 -18.61 -14.82 -17.20
N ILE A 241 -17.80 -13.79 -17.02
CA ILE A 241 -16.58 -13.60 -17.80
C ILE A 241 -15.51 -14.63 -17.43
N LEU A 242 -15.30 -14.89 -16.15
CA LEU A 242 -14.34 -15.91 -15.70
C LEU A 242 -14.74 -17.32 -16.18
N ARG A 243 -16.04 -17.62 -16.23
CA ARG A 243 -16.54 -18.89 -16.78
C ARG A 243 -16.37 -18.99 -18.30
N ASN A 244 -16.52 -17.86 -19.00
CA ASN A 244 -16.44 -17.82 -20.46
C ASN A 244 -15.02 -17.60 -21.00
N GLN A 245 -14.07 -17.20 -20.16
CA GLN A 245 -12.67 -16.97 -20.50
C GLN A 245 -11.75 -17.78 -19.60
N SER A 246 -11.51 -19.03 -20.01
CA SER A 246 -10.61 -19.96 -19.32
C SER A 246 -9.16 -19.45 -19.23
N GLU A 247 -8.83 -18.41 -19.98
CA GLU A 247 -7.54 -17.72 -20.04
C GLU A 247 -7.17 -16.95 -18.75
N ILE A 248 -8.17 -16.51 -17.98
CA ILE A 248 -7.95 -15.78 -16.72
C ILE A 248 -7.76 -16.80 -15.60
N SER A 249 -6.49 -17.10 -15.33
CA SER A 249 -6.11 -18.09 -14.31
C SER A 249 -6.41 -17.63 -12.87
N SER A 250 -6.34 -16.33 -12.61
CA SER A 250 -6.62 -15.75 -11.29
C SER A 250 -6.66 -14.21 -11.30
N LEU A 251 -7.32 -13.65 -10.28
CA LEU A 251 -7.41 -12.21 -9.99
C LEU A 251 -6.80 -11.94 -8.62
N GLU A 252 -5.97 -10.91 -8.51
CA GLU A 252 -5.42 -10.45 -7.22
C GLU A 252 -5.77 -8.99 -6.97
N ASN A 253 -6.10 -8.71 -5.70
CA ASN A 253 -6.23 -7.35 -5.21
C ASN A 253 -4.89 -6.91 -4.61
N GLU A 254 -4.37 -5.76 -5.02
CA GLU A 254 -3.21 -5.19 -4.33
C GLU A 254 -3.53 -4.83 -2.88
N ILE A 255 -2.67 -5.28 -1.98
CA ILE A 255 -2.65 -4.82 -0.59
C ILE A 255 -1.73 -3.59 -0.54
N TRP A 256 -2.30 -2.42 -0.33
CA TRP A 256 -1.57 -1.15 -0.20
C TRP A 256 -0.95 -0.98 1.18
#